data_AF-A0A2N2AVE4-F1
#
_entry.id   AF-A0A2N2AVE4-F1
#
_cell.length_a   1.000
_cell.length_b   1.000
_cell.length_c   1.000
_cell.angle_alpha   90.00
_cell.angle_beta   90.00
_cell.angle_gamma   90.00
#
_symmetry.space_group_name_H-M   'P 1'
#
loop_
_entity.id
_entity.type
_entity.pdbx_description
1 polymer ?
#
loop_
_entity_poly.entity_id
_entity_poly.type
_entity_poly.pdbx_seq_one_letter_code
_entity_poly.pdbx_strand_id
1 'polypeptide(L)'
;MTNVSVALMTLMIIPLVLFFVEYLLAKKQSKLAVILPVVVLCFAVLIPFIAITSIIMFVIYFVVKYLDKEKQEKLSEIDKMNIQDLE
;
A
#
# COMPACT_ATOMS: atom_id res chain seq x y z
N MET A 1 -10.53 -18.45 -28.82
CA MET A 1 -9.27 -17.71 -28.55
C MET A 1 -9.49 -16.43 -27.76
N THR A 2 -10.53 -15.63 -28.07
CA THR A 2 -10.85 -14.37 -27.35
C THR A 2 -11.02 -14.53 -25.83
N ASN A 3 -11.71 -15.57 -25.38
CA ASN A 3 -11.98 -15.78 -23.93
C ASN A 3 -10.71 -15.99 -23.10
N VAL A 4 -9.68 -16.62 -23.67
CA VAL A 4 -8.40 -16.86 -22.97
C VAL A 4 -7.59 -15.57 -22.88
N SER A 5 -7.55 -14.78 -23.95
CA SER A 5 -6.89 -13.47 -23.96
C SER A 5 -7.52 -12.50 -22.97
N VAL A 6 -8.86 -12.49 -22.88
CA VAL A 6 -9.59 -11.65 -21.90
C VAL A 6 -9.27 -12.09 -20.47
N ALA A 7 -9.31 -13.39 -20.18
CA ALA A 7 -9.00 -13.91 -18.85
C ALA A 7 -7.58 -13.55 -18.38
N LEU A 8 -6.59 -13.61 -19.29
CA LEU A 8 -5.21 -13.22 -19.00
C LEU A 8 -5.06 -11.73 -18.70
N MET A 9 -5.74 -10.87 -19.47
CA MET A 9 -5.74 -9.43 -19.19
C MET A 9 -6.36 -9.14 -17.83
N THR A 10 -7.51 -9.75 -17.52
CA THR A 10 -8.18 -9.56 -16.23
C THR A 10 -7.29 -9.98 -15.06
N LEU A 11 -6.56 -11.08 -15.20
CA LEU A 11 -5.65 -11.60 -14.17
C LEU A 11 -4.44 -10.67 -13.92
N MET A 12 -4.00 -9.89 -14.91
CA MET A 12 -2.93 -8.90 -14.74
C MET A 12 -3.44 -7.54 -14.24
N ILE A 13 -4.60 -7.10 -14.71
CA ILE A 13 -5.14 -5.77 -14.40
C ILE A 13 -5.64 -5.70 -12.96
N ILE A 14 -6.29 -6.76 -12.46
CA ILE A 14 -6.84 -6.76 -11.09
C ILE A 14 -5.75 -6.51 -10.02
N PRO A 15 -4.61 -7.23 -10.01
CA PRO A 15 -3.52 -6.96 -9.07
C PRO A 15 -2.97 -5.54 -9.18
N LEU A 16 -2.80 -5.02 -10.40
CA LEU A 16 -2.30 -3.66 -10.61
C LEU A 16 -3.22 -2.61 -10.00
N VAL A 17 -4.53 -2.77 -10.20
CA VAL A 17 -5.53 -1.88 -9.59
C VAL A 17 -5.52 -1.99 -8.07
N LEU A 18 -5.43 -3.21 -7.52
CA LEU A 18 -5.35 -3.43 -6.07
C LEU A 18 -4.10 -2.75 -5.47
N PHE A 19 -2.94 -2.87 -6.10
CA PHE A 19 -1.71 -2.21 -5.65
C PHE A 19 -1.83 -0.69 -5.69
N PHE A 20 -2.47 -0.14 -6.72
CA PHE A 20 -2.67 1.29 -6.84
C PHE A 20 -3.63 1.82 -5.75
N VAL A 21 -4.73 1.12 -5.51
CA VAL A 21 -5.68 1.46 -4.44
C VAL A 21 -5.00 1.38 -3.08
N GLU A 22 -4.21 0.34 -2.84
CA GLU A 22 -3.44 0.16 -1.61
C GLU A 22 -2.47 1.32 -1.36
N TYR A 23 -1.70 1.69 -2.38
CA TYR A 23 -0.80 2.84 -2.30
C TYR A 23 -1.54 4.14 -1.95
N LEU A 24 -2.70 4.39 -2.56
CA LEU A 24 -3.53 5.56 -2.24
C LEU A 24 -4.09 5.52 -0.81
N LEU A 25 -4.52 4.36 -0.33
CA LEU A 25 -5.02 4.18 1.03
C LEU A 25 -3.90 4.35 2.06
N ALA A 26 -2.73 3.79 1.81
CA ALA A 26 -1.55 3.92 2.65
C ALA A 26 -1.09 5.38 2.75
N LYS A 27 -1.09 6.11 1.61
CA LYS A 27 -0.76 7.55 1.59
C LYS A 27 -1.78 8.41 2.34
N LYS A 28 -3.04 8.00 2.37
CA LYS A 28 -4.09 8.66 3.17
C LYS A 28 -4.06 8.27 4.65
N GLN A 29 -3.10 7.43 5.06
CA GLN A 29 -3.00 6.85 6.41
C GLN A 29 -4.30 6.22 6.92
N SER A 30 -5.13 5.72 6.01
CA SER A 30 -6.40 5.10 6.38
C SER A 30 -6.12 3.74 7.03
N LYS A 31 -6.87 3.42 8.09
CA LYS A 31 -6.87 2.07 8.69
C LYS A 31 -7.23 0.98 7.67
N LEU A 32 -7.94 1.36 6.59
CA LEU A 32 -8.30 0.48 5.49
C LEU A 32 -7.09 -0.06 4.71
N ALA A 33 -5.95 0.62 4.73
CA ALA A 33 -4.71 0.16 4.08
C ALA A 33 -4.15 -1.13 4.73
N VAL A 34 -4.41 -1.38 6.01
CA VAL A 34 -4.04 -2.67 6.62
C VAL A 34 -5.13 -3.73 6.39
N ILE A 35 -6.38 -3.30 6.36
CA ILE A 35 -7.53 -4.22 6.25
C ILE A 35 -7.57 -4.85 4.85
N LEU A 36 -7.31 -4.08 3.79
CA LEU A 36 -7.37 -4.58 2.42
C LEU A 36 -6.40 -5.76 2.16
N PRO A 37 -5.09 -5.69 2.48
CA PRO A 37 -4.17 -6.82 2.30
C PRO A 37 -4.52 -8.02 3.17
N VAL A 38 -5.08 -7.82 4.38
CA VAL A 38 -5.60 -8.91 5.22
C VAL A 38 -6.78 -9.62 4.57
N VAL A 39 -7.73 -8.86 4.03
CA VAL A 39 -8.88 -9.43 3.31
C VAL A 39 -8.41 -10.21 2.08
N VAL A 40 -7.47 -9.66 1.30
CA VAL A 40 -6.86 -10.35 0.15
C VAL A 40 -6.13 -11.62 0.58
N LEU A 41 -5.47 -11.62 1.74
CA LEU A 41 -4.80 -12.81 2.29
C LEU A 41 -5.80 -13.94 2.61
N CYS A 42 -6.99 -13.63 3.11
CA CYS A 42 -8.02 -14.63 3.37
C CYS A 42 -8.44 -15.37 2.08
N PHE A 43 -8.47 -14.68 0.93
CA PHE A 43 -8.74 -15.31 -0.35
C PHE A 43 -7.60 -16.20 -0.86
N ALA A 44 -6.39 -16.04 -0.32
CA ALA A 44 -5.25 -16.88 -0.68
C ALA A 44 -5.39 -18.35 -0.25
N VAL A 45 -6.29 -18.64 0.70
CA VAL A 45 -6.63 -20.03 1.08
C VAL A 45 -7.27 -20.79 -0.08
N LEU A 46 -8.02 -20.09 -0.95
CA LEU A 46 -8.65 -20.69 -2.13
C LEU A 46 -7.72 -20.72 -3.33
N ILE A 47 -6.96 -19.64 -3.54
CA ILE A 47 -6.07 -19.48 -4.69
C ILE A 47 -4.69 -19.06 -4.16
N PRO A 48 -3.73 -20.00 -4.05
CA PRO A 48 -2.43 -19.74 -3.41
C PRO A 48 -1.65 -18.59 -4.03
N PHE A 49 -1.81 -18.37 -5.35
CA PHE A 49 -1.17 -17.26 -6.06
C PHE A 49 -1.55 -15.88 -5.52
N ILE A 50 -2.75 -15.72 -4.95
CA ILE A 50 -3.22 -14.47 -4.34
C ILE A 50 -2.40 -14.11 -3.08
N ALA A 51 -1.74 -15.08 -2.44
CA ALA A 51 -0.85 -14.81 -1.30
C ALA A 51 0.25 -13.83 -1.68
N ILE A 52 0.82 -13.97 -2.88
CA ILE A 52 1.89 -13.09 -3.38
C ILE A 52 1.36 -11.65 -3.50
N THR A 53 0.14 -11.48 -4.00
CA THR A 53 -0.52 -10.17 -4.12
C THR A 53 -0.68 -9.52 -2.75
N SER A 54 -1.14 -10.26 -1.74
CA SER A 54 -1.26 -9.76 -0.36
C SER A 54 0.08 -9.35 0.24
N ILE A 55 1.13 -10.16 0.07
CA ILE A 55 2.48 -9.87 0.56
C ILE A 55 2.99 -8.55 -0.04
N ILE A 56 2.85 -8.36 -1.36
CA ILE A 56 3.26 -7.12 -2.03
C ILE A 56 2.48 -5.92 -1.49
N MET A 57 1.18 -6.06 -1.25
CA MET A 57 0.36 -4.99 -0.67
C MET A 57 0.82 -4.61 0.75
N PHE A 58 1.18 -5.58 1.59
CA PHE A 58 1.77 -5.30 2.90
C PHE A 58 3.11 -4.56 2.77
N VAL A 59 3.96 -4.94 1.82
CA VAL A 59 5.24 -4.24 1.57
C VAL A 59 4.97 -2.78 1.16
N ILE A 60 4.01 -2.54 0.26
CA ILE A 60 3.61 -1.18 -0.13
C ILE A 60 3.17 -0.37 1.10
N TYR A 61 2.30 -0.94 1.94
CA TYR A 61 1.85 -0.30 3.17
C TYR A 61 3.02 0.08 4.10
N PHE A 62 3.94 -0.85 4.36
CA PHE A 62 5.09 -0.61 5.24
C PHE A 62 6.03 0.47 4.67
N VAL A 63 6.35 0.40 3.38
CA VAL A 63 7.23 1.38 2.72
C VAL A 63 6.62 2.78 2.77
N VAL A 64 5.34 2.91 2.41
CA VAL A 64 4.66 4.22 2.42
C VAL A 64 4.60 4.78 3.84
N LYS A 65 4.28 3.95 4.83
CA LYS A 65 4.22 4.37 6.24
C LYS A 65 5.59 4.79 6.78
N TYR A 66 6.65 4.09 6.40
CA TYR A 66 8.01 4.43 6.81
C TYR A 66 8.45 5.77 6.24
N LEU A 67 8.21 6.00 4.94
CA LEU A 67 8.52 7.27 4.26
C LEU A 67 7.75 8.46 4.86
N ASP A 68 6.49 8.24 5.22
CA ASP A 68 5.68 9.29 5.86
C ASP A 68 6.16 9.60 7.27
N LYS A 69 6.58 8.58 8.03
CA LYS A 69 7.16 8.78 9.36
C LYS A 69 8.45 9.62 9.28
N GLU A 70 9.33 9.31 8.34
CA GLU A 70 10.55 10.09 8.12
C GLU A 70 10.25 11.55 7.73
N LYS A 71 9.21 11.79 6.92
CA LYS A 71 8.77 13.15 6.59
C LYS A 71 8.27 13.92 7.80
N GLN A 72 7.48 13.29 8.66
CA GLN A 72 6.96 13.95 9.87
C GLN A 72 8.07 14.23 10.88
N GLU A 73 9.04 13.33 11.03
CA GLU A 73 10.21 13.56 11.89
C GLU A 73 11.03 14.75 11.39
N LYS A 74 11.32 14.82 10.09
CA LYS A 74 12.03 15.95 9.48
C LYS A 74 11.30 17.29 9.64
N LEU A 75 9.98 17.30 9.45
CA LEU A 75 9.16 18.49 9.68
C LEU A 75 9.20 18.94 11.14
N SER A 76 9.11 17.98 12.08
CA SER A 76 9.19 18.29 13.50
C SER A 76 10.56 18.83 13.92
N GLU A 77 11.66 18.36 13.33
CA GLU A 77 13.00 18.89 13.57
C GLU A 77 13.16 20.32 13.06
N ILE A 78 12.65 20.62 11.86
CA ILE A 78 12.67 21.99 11.29
C ILE A 78 11.86 22.95 12.16
N ASP A 79 10.66 22.55 12.60
CA ASP A 79 9.83 23.37 13.48
C ASP A 79 10.52 23.66 14.82
N LYS A 80 11.28 22.71 15.38
CA LYS A 80 12.07 22.92 16.61
C LYS A 80 13.21 23.91 16.41
N MET A 81 13.91 23.85 15.28
CA MET A 81 14.99 24.80 14.97
C MET A 81 14.44 26.23 14.79
N ASN A 82 13.31 26.37 14.08
CA ASN A 82 12.65 27.68 13.91
C ASN A 82 12.21 28.32 15.24
N ILE A 83 11.80 27.52 16.23
CA ILE A 83 11.42 28.05 17.54
C ILE A 83 12.66 28.53 18.32
N GLN A 84 13.79 27.82 18.23
CA GLN A 84 15.03 28.21 18.90
C GLN A 84 15.67 29.48 18.33
N ASP A 85 15.52 29.75 17.03
CA ASP A 85 16.04 30.98 16.41
C ASP A 85 15.19 32.23 16.72
N LEU A 86 13.99 32.05 17.28
CA LEU A 86 13.07 33.13 17.64
C LEU A 86 13.23 33.62 19.09
N GLU A 87 13.95 32.90 19.96
CA GLU A 87 14.30 33.31 21.35
C GLU A 87 15.65 34.04 21.43
#